data_AF-A0A8I2Z539-F1
#
_entry.id   AF-A0A8I2Z539-F1
#
_cell.length_a   1.000
_cell.length_b   1.000
_cell.length_c   1.000
_cell.angle_alpha   90.00
_cell.angle_beta   90.00
_cell.angle_gamma   90.00
#
_symmetry.space_group_name_H-M   'P 1'
#
loop_
_entity.id
_entity.type
_entity.pdbx_description
1 polymer ?
#
loop_
_entity_poly.entity_id
_entity_poly.type
_entity_poly.pdbx_seq_one_letter_code
_entity_poly.pdbx_strand_id
1 'polypeptide(L)'
;MSSVGLKSRAAFKLLELDSKYRIFKKDQVVVDLGYAPGSWSQVAVERTKPSGSVLGIDLIPAQPPRGVSTIQGDFLSPAVQGMVKDFLVRAQRRRRPDKKPTVSAAQPGDQSHSEVKSFGDEPALNTVVEDKPSYIDLERAETADQTTAEETSKSLKLVNDDEHKRRHL
;
A
#
# COMPACT_ATOMS: atom_id res chain seq x y z
N MET A 1 -31.42 -7.00 16.31
CA MET A 1 -30.21 -6.90 15.46
C MET A 1 -30.52 -7.50 14.11
N SER A 2 -30.59 -6.69 13.05
CA SER A 2 -30.72 -7.20 11.69
C SER A 2 -29.48 -8.04 11.36
N SER A 3 -29.67 -9.27 10.88
CA SER A 3 -28.59 -10.10 10.36
C SER A 3 -27.81 -9.27 9.33
N VAL A 4 -26.50 -9.09 9.57
CA VAL A 4 -25.64 -8.51 8.55
C VAL A 4 -25.70 -9.49 7.38
N GLY A 5 -26.35 -9.10 6.28
CA GLY A 5 -26.55 -9.93 5.09
C GLY A 5 -25.23 -10.15 4.34
N LEU A 6 -24.28 -10.83 4.98
CA LEU A 6 -23.01 -11.22 4.40
C LEU A 6 -23.25 -12.36 3.43
N LYS A 7 -23.18 -12.04 2.14
CA LYS A 7 -23.59 -12.93 1.04
C LYS A 7 -22.57 -14.03 0.72
N SER A 8 -21.51 -14.23 1.52
CA SER A 8 -20.46 -15.20 1.20
C SER A 8 -19.81 -15.83 2.44
N ARG A 9 -19.32 -17.07 2.28
CA ARG A 9 -18.46 -17.76 3.27
C ARG A 9 -17.13 -17.04 3.48
N ALA A 10 -16.63 -16.34 2.47
CA ALA A 10 -15.37 -15.61 2.55
C ALA A 10 -15.46 -14.45 3.56
N ALA A 11 -16.61 -13.76 3.64
CA ALA A 11 -16.83 -12.72 4.64
C ALA A 11 -16.76 -13.26 6.07
N PHE A 12 -17.35 -14.43 6.34
CA PHE A 12 -17.27 -15.06 7.66
C PHE A 12 -15.84 -15.40 8.06
N LYS A 13 -15.04 -15.97 7.15
CA LYS A 13 -13.62 -16.23 7.40
C LYS A 13 -12.83 -14.97 7.75
N LEU A 14 -13.08 -13.86 7.03
CA LEU A 14 -12.41 -12.59 7.33
C LEU A 14 -12.81 -12.04 8.71
N LEU A 15 -14.07 -12.20 9.12
CA LEU A 15 -14.52 -11.82 10.46
C LEU A 15 -13.86 -12.68 11.56
N GLU A 16 -13.70 -13.97 11.33
CA GLU A 16 -12.98 -14.89 12.23
C GLU A 16 -11.51 -14.47 12.38
N LEU A 17 -10.84 -14.19 11.24
CA LEU A 17 -9.48 -13.69 11.22
C LEU A 17 -9.34 -12.35 11.96
N ASP A 18 -10.23 -11.40 11.70
CA ASP A 18 -10.20 -10.10 12.39
C ASP A 18 -10.46 -10.25 13.89
N SER A 19 -11.31 -11.21 14.30
CA SER A 19 -11.55 -11.48 15.72
C SER A 19 -10.30 -11.99 16.44
N LYS A 20 -9.48 -12.80 15.75
CA LYS A 20 -8.23 -13.36 16.28
C LYS A 20 -7.06 -12.38 16.22
N TYR A 21 -6.92 -11.65 15.11
CA TYR A 21 -5.72 -10.87 14.79
C TYR A 21 -5.92 -9.35 14.83
N ARG A 22 -7.15 -8.86 15.03
CA ARG A 22 -7.47 -7.41 15.08
C ARG A 22 -6.92 -6.66 13.87
N ILE A 23 -7.20 -7.20 12.68
CA ILE A 23 -6.75 -6.71 11.37
C ILE A 23 -7.25 -5.29 11.14
N PHE A 24 -8.53 -5.05 11.46
CA PHE A 24 -9.17 -3.76 11.22
C PHE A 24 -9.07 -2.82 12.41
N LYS A 25 -8.81 -1.55 12.11
CA LYS A 25 -8.83 -0.44 13.05
C LYS A 25 -9.84 0.61 12.57
N LYS A 26 -10.38 1.38 13.52
CA LYS A 26 -11.26 2.51 13.20
C LYS A 26 -10.55 3.50 12.28
N ASP A 27 -11.32 4.03 11.34
CA ASP A 27 -10.92 5.02 10.34
C ASP A 27 -9.79 4.55 9.41
N GLN A 28 -9.46 3.25 9.39
CA GLN A 28 -8.40 2.71 8.54
C GLN A 28 -8.74 2.83 7.06
N VAL A 29 -7.69 3.01 6.24
CA VAL A 29 -7.78 2.91 4.78
C VAL A 29 -7.40 1.50 4.38
N VAL A 30 -8.25 0.84 3.58
CA VAL A 30 -8.09 -0.55 3.16
C VAL A 30 -8.10 -0.62 1.64
N VAL A 31 -7.19 -1.42 1.08
CA VAL A 31 -7.17 -1.79 -0.33
C VAL A 31 -7.45 -3.29 -0.42
N ASP A 32 -8.47 -3.67 -1.18
CA ASP A 32 -8.92 -5.05 -1.39
C ASP A 32 -8.59 -5.47 -2.83
N LEU A 33 -7.56 -6.31 -2.99
CA LEU A 33 -7.08 -6.77 -4.30
C LEU A 33 -7.82 -8.05 -4.72
N GLY A 34 -8.40 -8.07 -5.92
CA GLY A 34 -9.29 -9.15 -6.36
C GLY A 34 -10.64 -9.10 -5.66
N TYR A 35 -11.21 -7.90 -5.50
CA TYR A 35 -12.33 -7.69 -4.59
C TYR A 35 -13.62 -8.39 -5.05
N ALA A 36 -13.83 -8.65 -6.35
CA ALA A 36 -15.12 -9.09 -6.88
C ALA A 36 -15.57 -10.44 -6.26
N PRO A 37 -16.84 -10.58 -5.82
CA PRO A 37 -17.96 -9.62 -5.92
C PRO A 37 -18.05 -8.59 -4.77
N GLY A 38 -17.11 -8.59 -3.81
CA GLY A 38 -16.97 -7.52 -2.80
C GLY A 38 -17.29 -7.90 -1.36
N SER A 39 -17.32 -9.19 -1.04
CA SER A 39 -17.71 -9.63 0.31
C SER A 39 -16.71 -9.25 1.41
N TRP A 40 -15.42 -9.17 1.10
CA TRP A 40 -14.39 -8.67 2.01
C TRP A 40 -14.44 -7.16 2.15
N SER A 41 -14.55 -6.45 1.02
CA SER A 41 -14.82 -5.01 0.99
C SER A 41 -16.04 -4.59 1.84
N GLN A 42 -17.14 -5.35 1.81
CA GLN A 42 -18.31 -5.08 2.66
C GLN A 42 -17.97 -5.18 4.16
N VAL A 43 -17.18 -6.19 4.57
CA VAL A 43 -16.70 -6.33 5.94
C VAL A 43 -15.77 -5.18 6.31
N ALA A 44 -14.83 -4.84 5.43
CA ALA A 44 -13.86 -3.77 5.65
C ALA A 44 -14.55 -2.41 5.86
N VAL A 45 -15.58 -2.08 5.06
CA VAL A 45 -16.35 -0.84 5.23
C VAL A 45 -16.99 -0.79 6.62
N GLU A 46 -17.60 -1.89 7.08
CA GLU A 46 -18.24 -1.91 8.40
C GLU A 46 -17.21 -1.77 9.53
N ARG A 47 -16.08 -2.49 9.42
CA ARG A 47 -15.06 -2.56 10.46
C ARG A 47 -14.20 -1.29 10.59
N THR A 48 -14.17 -0.45 9.55
CA THR A 48 -13.35 0.76 9.52
C THR A 48 -14.13 2.06 9.76
N LYS A 49 -15.43 1.99 10.02
CA LYS A 49 -16.25 3.15 10.42
C LYS A 49 -15.68 3.91 11.64
N PRO A 50 -16.03 5.20 11.80
CA PRO A 50 -16.95 5.99 10.96
C PRO A 50 -16.33 6.60 9.70
N SER A 51 -15.02 6.81 9.66
CA SER A 51 -14.34 7.59 8.61
C SER A 51 -13.38 6.75 7.76
N GLY A 52 -13.46 5.42 7.86
CA GLY A 52 -12.67 4.50 7.07
C GLY A 52 -12.93 4.65 5.57
N SER A 53 -11.98 4.18 4.77
CA SER A 53 -12.08 4.22 3.31
C SER A 53 -11.64 2.89 2.74
N VAL A 54 -12.41 2.34 1.80
CA VAL A 54 -12.13 1.05 1.18
C VAL A 54 -12.05 1.23 -0.33
N LEU A 55 -10.98 0.73 -0.93
CA LEU A 55 -10.76 0.68 -2.37
C LEU A 55 -10.67 -0.78 -2.82
N GLY A 56 -11.60 -1.21 -3.67
CA GLY A 56 -11.53 -2.50 -4.35
C GLY A 56 -10.82 -2.39 -5.70
N ILE A 57 -9.96 -3.35 -6.03
CA ILE A 57 -9.30 -3.45 -7.34
C ILE A 57 -9.58 -4.83 -7.91
N ASP A 58 -10.05 -4.91 -9.16
CA ASP A 58 -10.28 -6.18 -9.84
C ASP A 58 -10.13 -6.04 -11.37
N LEU A 59 -9.79 -7.13 -12.04
CA LEU A 59 -9.79 -7.19 -13.51
C LEU A 59 -11.23 -7.24 -14.04
N ILE A 60 -12.11 -7.94 -13.32
CA ILE A 60 -13.48 -8.22 -13.74
C ILE A 60 -14.40 -7.10 -13.23
N PRO A 61 -15.32 -6.59 -14.07
CA PRO A 61 -16.29 -5.60 -13.64
C PRO A 61 -17.24 -6.21 -12.60
N ALA A 62 -17.46 -5.50 -11.50
CA ALA A 62 -18.42 -5.89 -10.48
C ALA A 62 -19.13 -4.66 -9.88
N GLN A 63 -20.36 -4.85 -9.40
CA GLN A 63 -21.06 -3.79 -8.68
C GLN A 63 -20.48 -3.67 -7.27
N PRO A 64 -19.89 -2.51 -6.89
CA PRO A 64 -19.32 -2.36 -5.57
C PRO A 64 -20.38 -2.37 -4.46
N PRO A 65 -20.08 -2.93 -3.28
CA PRO A 65 -20.87 -2.68 -2.09
C PRO A 65 -20.94 -1.18 -1.77
N ARG A 66 -22.02 -0.77 -1.10
CA ARG A 66 -22.19 0.63 -0.69
C ARG A 66 -21.00 1.09 0.18
N GLY A 67 -20.42 2.23 -0.18
CA GLY A 67 -19.30 2.84 0.56
C GLY A 67 -17.91 2.37 0.08
N VAL A 68 -17.84 1.47 -0.89
CA VAL A 68 -16.59 1.00 -1.50
C VAL A 68 -16.32 1.82 -2.77
N SER A 69 -15.12 2.38 -2.90
CA SER A 69 -14.61 2.92 -4.17
C SER A 69 -13.94 1.79 -4.96
N THR A 70 -13.93 1.85 -6.29
CA THR A 70 -13.32 0.78 -7.09
C THR A 70 -12.50 1.28 -8.25
N ILE A 71 -11.52 0.46 -8.63
CA ILE A 71 -10.77 0.56 -9.88
C ILE A 71 -10.91 -0.78 -10.59
N GLN A 72 -11.37 -0.76 -11.84
CA GLN A 72 -11.27 -1.93 -12.70
C GLN A 72 -9.94 -1.86 -13.47
N GLY A 73 -9.08 -2.86 -13.29
CA GLY A 73 -7.79 -2.93 -13.96
C GLY A 73 -6.80 -3.87 -13.27
N ASP A 74 -5.68 -4.08 -13.94
CA ASP A 74 -4.57 -4.87 -13.40
C ASP A 74 -3.84 -4.09 -12.30
N PHE A 75 -3.83 -4.60 -11.08
CA PHE A 75 -3.13 -3.96 -9.95
C PHE A 75 -1.60 -3.88 -10.17
N LEU A 76 -1.04 -4.69 -11.06
CA LEU A 76 0.37 -4.63 -11.45
C LEU A 76 0.66 -3.49 -12.45
N SER A 77 -0.37 -2.92 -13.09
CA SER A 77 -0.20 -1.82 -14.04
C SER A 77 0.28 -0.53 -13.33
N PRO A 78 1.31 0.16 -13.85
CA PRO A 78 1.76 1.44 -13.32
C PRO A 78 0.64 2.49 -13.24
N ALA A 79 -0.30 2.47 -14.20
CA ALA A 79 -1.44 3.38 -14.21
C ALA A 79 -2.39 3.10 -13.03
N VAL A 80 -2.68 1.82 -12.76
CA VAL A 80 -3.52 1.43 -11.61
C VAL A 80 -2.82 1.74 -10.29
N GLN A 81 -1.51 1.46 -10.19
CA GLN A 81 -0.72 1.82 -9.02
C GLN A 81 -0.72 3.34 -8.77
N GLY A 82 -0.66 4.17 -9.82
CA GLY A 82 -0.82 5.61 -9.73
C GLY A 82 -2.17 6.02 -9.14
N MET A 83 -3.27 5.43 -9.64
CA MET A 83 -4.63 5.67 -9.11
C MET A 83 -4.77 5.26 -7.64
N VAL A 84 -4.14 4.14 -7.23
CA VAL A 84 -4.11 3.70 -5.83
C VAL A 84 -3.35 4.69 -4.95
N LYS A 85 -2.15 5.13 -5.38
CA LYS A 85 -1.35 6.13 -4.65
C LYS A 85 -2.16 7.42 -4.45
N ASP A 86 -2.83 7.91 -5.49
CA ASP A 86 -3.70 9.09 -5.41
C ASP A 86 -4.85 8.90 -4.42
N PHE A 87 -5.50 7.74 -4.44
CA PHE A 87 -6.56 7.41 -3.50
C PHE A 87 -6.05 7.45 -2.05
N LEU A 88 -4.89 6.84 -1.78
CA LEU A 88 -4.28 6.80 -0.45
C LEU A 88 -3.95 8.20 0.06
N VAL A 89 -3.33 9.06 -0.77
CA VAL A 89 -3.03 10.46 -0.41
C VAL A 89 -4.32 11.22 -0.06
N ARG A 90 -5.36 11.09 -0.88
CA ARG A 90 -6.66 11.76 -0.63
C ARG A 90 -7.31 11.25 0.66
N ALA A 91 -7.30 9.94 0.90
CA ALA A 91 -7.88 9.34 2.10
C ALA A 91 -7.14 9.78 3.38
N GLN A 92 -5.80 9.86 3.34
CA GLN A 92 -5.00 10.35 4.46
C GLN A 92 -5.25 11.82 4.78
N ARG A 93 -5.40 12.68 3.75
CA ARG A 93 -5.74 14.09 3.94
C ARG A 93 -7.08 14.27 4.64
N ARG A 94 -8.11 13.50 4.28
CA ARG A 94 -9.43 13.54 4.96
C ARG A 94 -9.35 13.18 6.44
N ARG A 95 -8.39 12.34 6.85
CA ARG A 95 -8.20 11.91 8.24
C ARG A 95 -7.44 12.91 9.12
N ARG A 96 -6.77 13.90 8.55
CA ARG A 96 -6.23 15.02 9.31
C ARG A 96 -7.31 16.10 9.36
N PRO A 97 -8.14 16.19 10.42
CA PRO A 97 -8.85 17.43 10.66
C PRO A 97 -7.78 18.50 10.85
N ASP A 98 -7.92 19.65 10.19
CA ASP A 98 -6.99 20.76 10.26
C ASP A 98 -6.42 20.92 11.67
N LYS A 99 -5.13 20.59 11.85
CA LYS A 99 -4.36 21.20 12.93
C LYS A 99 -4.38 22.68 12.57
N LYS A 100 -5.28 23.46 13.18
CA LYS A 100 -5.16 24.92 13.17
C LYS A 100 -3.71 25.24 13.51
N PRO A 101 -3.00 26.07 12.74
CA PRO A 101 -1.71 26.57 13.19
C PRO A 101 -1.97 27.29 14.51
N THR A 102 -1.48 26.72 15.61
CA THR A 102 -1.49 27.41 16.90
C THR A 102 -0.51 28.57 16.75
N VAL A 103 -1.01 29.73 16.34
CA VAL A 103 -0.33 30.99 16.62
C VAL A 103 -0.35 31.16 18.12
N SER A 104 0.77 30.83 18.76
CA SER A 104 0.96 31.12 20.19
C SER A 104 1.04 32.62 20.34
N ALA A 105 -0.07 33.22 20.77
CA ALA A 105 -0.11 34.60 21.23
C ALA A 105 0.74 34.73 22.49
N ALA A 106 1.92 35.36 22.36
CA ALA A 106 2.62 36.01 23.46
C ALA A 106 2.56 37.54 23.22
N GLN A 107 2.22 38.26 24.28
CA GLN A 107 1.86 39.68 24.33
C GLN A 107 3.07 40.65 24.28
N PRO A 108 2.85 41.98 24.17
CA PRO A 108 3.68 42.91 23.41
C PRO A 108 4.81 43.56 24.22
N GLY A 109 5.91 43.93 23.54
CA GLY A 109 7.01 44.71 24.12
C GLY A 109 8.13 45.05 23.11
N ASP A 110 8.02 46.26 22.54
CA ASP A 110 9.10 47.14 22.05
C ASP A 110 9.86 46.88 20.71
N GLN A 111 10.41 47.97 20.16
CA GLN A 111 10.38 48.44 18.76
C GLN A 111 11.53 48.07 17.79
N SER A 112 11.23 48.27 16.49
CA SER A 112 12.08 48.44 15.29
C SER A 112 12.70 47.14 14.70
N HIS A 113 12.75 46.89 13.39
CA HIS A 113 12.75 47.73 12.19
C HIS A 113 12.14 46.91 11.01
N SER A 114 11.65 47.61 9.99
CA SER A 114 10.93 47.10 8.81
C SER A 114 11.66 46.00 8.02
N GLU A 115 10.98 44.91 7.69
CA GLU A 115 11.20 44.21 6.41
C GLU A 115 9.94 43.50 5.92
N VAL A 116 9.40 44.00 4.79
CA VAL A 116 8.38 43.33 4.00
C VAL A 116 9.06 42.15 3.31
N LYS A 117 8.71 40.91 3.68
CA LYS A 117 9.09 39.72 2.90
C LYS A 117 7.85 39.02 2.37
N SER A 118 7.83 38.96 1.05
CA SER A 118 6.91 38.26 0.15
C SER A 118 6.38 36.94 0.72
N PHE A 119 5.08 36.71 0.51
CA PHE A 119 4.45 35.39 0.57
C PHE A 119 5.30 34.42 -0.27
N GLY A 120 6.02 33.53 0.40
CA GLY A 120 6.76 32.43 -0.21
C GLY A 120 5.96 31.13 -0.07
N ASP A 121 5.92 30.36 -1.15
CA ASP A 121 5.35 29.03 -1.21
C ASP A 121 5.92 28.12 -0.09
N GLU A 122 5.11 27.81 0.92
CA GLU A 122 5.47 26.83 1.94
C GLU A 122 5.50 25.42 1.32
N PRO A 123 6.58 24.64 1.51
CA PRO A 123 6.84 23.44 0.75
C PRO A 123 5.80 22.37 1.08
N ALA A 124 5.23 21.77 0.02
CA ALA A 124 4.45 20.55 0.11
C ALA A 124 5.22 19.54 0.97
N LEU A 125 4.58 19.04 2.03
CA LEU A 125 5.12 18.01 2.91
C LEU A 125 5.49 16.81 2.05
N ASN A 126 6.78 16.70 1.71
CA ASN A 126 7.38 15.53 1.10
C ASN A 126 7.30 14.41 2.14
N THR A 127 6.17 13.71 2.19
CA THR A 127 6.20 12.30 2.58
C THR A 127 7.01 11.61 1.52
N VAL A 128 8.33 11.55 1.73
CA VAL A 128 9.22 10.65 1.02
C VAL A 128 8.67 9.27 1.29
N VAL A 129 7.87 8.75 0.36
CA VAL A 129 7.60 7.32 0.29
C VAL A 129 8.96 6.75 -0.09
N GLU A 130 9.71 6.28 0.89
CA GLU A 130 10.95 5.54 0.60
C GLU A 130 10.59 4.46 -0.39
N ASP A 131 11.20 4.51 -1.57
CA ASP A 131 11.04 3.53 -2.63
C ASP A 131 11.80 2.26 -2.23
N LYS A 132 11.26 1.59 -1.22
CA LYS A 132 11.79 0.33 -0.71
C LYS A 132 11.27 -0.79 -1.62
N PRO A 133 12.15 -1.71 -2.06
CA PRO A 133 11.75 -2.84 -2.88
C PRO A 133 10.65 -3.63 -2.16
N SER A 134 9.61 -4.02 -2.90
CA SER A 134 8.53 -4.81 -2.31
C SER A 134 9.03 -6.19 -1.92
N TYR A 135 8.29 -6.89 -1.06
CA TYR A 135 8.59 -8.28 -0.72
C TYR A 135 8.74 -9.18 -1.97
N ILE A 136 7.94 -8.92 -3.00
CA ILE A 136 7.99 -9.65 -4.28
C ILE A 136 9.27 -9.30 -5.05
N ASP A 137 9.73 -8.05 -4.99
CA ASP A 137 10.99 -7.65 -5.63
C ASP A 137 12.20 -8.28 -4.93
N LEU A 138 12.14 -8.43 -3.60
CA LEU A 138 13.15 -9.15 -2.83
C LEU A 138 13.18 -10.64 -3.19
N GLU A 139 12.03 -11.32 -3.26
CA GLU A 139 11.96 -12.74 -3.68
C GLU A 139 12.47 -12.94 -5.13
N ARG A 140 12.19 -12.00 -6.04
CA ARG A 140 12.72 -12.03 -7.42
C ARG A 140 14.24 -11.82 -7.46
N ALA A 141 14.78 -10.96 -6.61
CA ALA A 141 16.22 -10.74 -6.52
C ALA A 141 16.93 -11.97 -5.94
N GLU A 142 16.37 -12.61 -4.91
CA GLU A 142 16.92 -13.84 -4.31
C GLU A 142 16.93 -15.00 -5.30
N THR A 143 15.85 -15.18 -6.08
CA THR A 143 15.76 -16.25 -7.07
C THR A 143 16.72 -16.03 -8.25
N ALA A 144 16.92 -14.78 -8.68
CA ALA A 144 17.91 -14.44 -9.70
C ALA A 144 19.35 -14.76 -9.24
N ASP A 145 19.70 -14.41 -8.00
CA ASP A 145 21.05 -14.63 -7.46
C ASP A 145 21.37 -16.14 -7.33
N GLN A 146 20.39 -16.95 -6.92
CA GLN A 146 20.51 -18.42 -6.86
C GLN A 146 20.75 -19.04 -8.24
N THR A 147 20.06 -18.56 -9.28
CA THR A 147 20.27 -19.09 -10.65
C THR A 147 21.67 -18.81 -11.18
N THR A 148 22.21 -17.61 -10.96
CA THR A 148 23.58 -17.28 -11.35
C THR A 148 24.63 -18.10 -10.59
N ALA A 149 24.40 -18.36 -9.30
CA ALA A 149 25.31 -19.17 -8.48
C ALA A 149 25.33 -20.65 -8.91
N GLU A 150 24.18 -21.21 -9.27
CA GLU A 150 24.07 -22.58 -9.79
C GLU A 150 24.71 -22.72 -11.18
N GLU A 151 24.49 -21.78 -12.09
CA GLU A 151 25.08 -21.79 -13.44
C GLU A 151 26.61 -21.66 -13.39
N THR A 152 27.12 -20.76 -12.53
CA THR A 152 28.56 -20.58 -12.34
C THR A 152 29.21 -21.85 -11.78
N SER A 153 28.57 -22.48 -10.79
CA SER A 153 29.05 -23.74 -10.20
C SER A 153 29.05 -24.90 -11.19
N LYS A 154 28.04 -24.95 -12.07
CA LYS A 154 27.93 -25.97 -13.12
C LYS A 154 29.00 -25.78 -14.20
N SER A 155 29.28 -24.52 -14.57
CA SER A 155 30.33 -24.18 -15.54
C SER A 155 31.73 -24.50 -15.02
N LEU A 156 32.04 -24.16 -13.76
CA LEU A 156 33.32 -24.53 -13.13
C LEU A 156 33.53 -26.05 -13.03
N LYS A 157 32.47 -26.83 -12.75
CA LYS A 157 32.56 -28.30 -12.75
C LYS A 157 32.88 -28.86 -14.13
N LEU A 158 32.23 -28.34 -15.18
CA LEU A 158 32.52 -28.76 -16.56
C LEU A 158 33.98 -28.47 -16.96
N VAL A 159 34.50 -27.29 -16.61
CA VAL A 159 35.89 -26.91 -16.92
C VAL A 159 36.89 -27.81 -16.20
N ASN A 160 36.65 -28.13 -14.93
CA ASN A 160 37.54 -29.01 -14.15
C ASN A 160 37.50 -30.47 -14.64
N ASP A 161 36.34 -30.95 -15.09
CA ASP A 161 36.21 -32.30 -15.65
C ASP A 161 36.92 -32.43 -17.01
N ASP A 162 36.91 -31.38 -17.83
CA ASP A 162 37.63 -31.34 -19.11
C ASP A 162 39.17 -31.23 -18.92
N GLU A 163 39.63 -30.44 -17.94
CA GLU A 163 41.04 -30.39 -17.53
C GLU A 163 41.55 -31.78 -17.07
N HIS A 164 40.75 -32.51 -16.29
CA HIS A 164 41.13 -33.83 -15.80
C HIS A 164 41.26 -34.86 -16.91
N LYS A 165 40.40 -34.80 -17.93
CA LYS A 165 40.47 -35.69 -19.11
C LYS A 165 41.67 -35.41 -20.00
N ARG A 166 42.11 -34.14 -20.11
CA ARG A 166 43.29 -33.75 -20.92
C ARG A 166 44.63 -34.13 -20.30
N ARG A 167 44.67 -34.41 -18.99
CA ARG A 167 45.90 -34.80 -18.26
C ARG A 167 46.17 -36.32 -18.27
N HIS A 168 45.32 -37.13 -18.89
CA HIS A 168 45.43 -38.60 -18.93
C HIS A 168 45.50 -39.18 -20.36
N LEU A 169 45.78 -38.33 -21.36
CA LEU A 169 46.35 -38.74 -22.65
C LEU A 169 47.84 -38.39 -22.68
#